data_AF-A0A0F9YKY7-F1
#
_entry.id   AF-A0A0F9YKY7-F1
#
_cell.length_a   1.000
_cell.length_b   1.000
_cell.length_c   1.000
_cell.angle_alpha   90.00
_cell.angle_beta   90.00
_cell.angle_gamma   90.00
#
_symmetry.space_group_name_H-M   'P 1'
#
loop_
_entity.id
_entity.type
_entity.pdbx_description
1 polymer ?
#
loop_
_entity_poly.entity_id
_entity_poly.type
_entity_poly.pdbx_seq_one_letter_code
_entity_poly.pdbx_strand_id
1 'polypeptide(L)'
;MNNNIKSEKIFQNKYFIFIALIILDTYIYFPKPSHGFGMSPNWNYLMEKKAYEIIKSQNLKNYNIVNPIYDNLSMVIKFHLKKDGVKINYDDYYHNDYLYVISKTPNVFNNSAYELNTFVPNKLIKSWKLNEVYNLYLFKRIKSF
;
A
#
# COMPACT_ATOMS: atom_id res chain seq x y z
N MET A 1 -18.23 38.09 45.12
CA MET A 1 -18.56 36.93 44.27
C MET A 1 -18.23 37.10 42.78
N ASN A 2 -18.23 38.31 42.20
CA ASN A 2 -18.10 38.50 40.74
C ASN A 2 -16.67 38.40 40.17
N ASN A 3 -15.63 38.60 40.99
CA ASN A 3 -14.23 38.61 40.54
C ASN A 3 -13.63 37.21 40.33
N ASN A 4 -14.04 36.22 41.14
CA ASN A 4 -13.56 34.85 41.01
C ASN A 4 -14.04 34.21 39.70
N ILE A 5 -15.31 34.42 39.33
CA ILE A 5 -15.90 33.92 38.08
C ILE A 5 -15.20 34.51 36.83
N LYS A 6 -14.84 35.80 36.88
CA LYS A 6 -14.06 36.44 35.80
C LYS A 6 -12.63 35.87 35.71
N SER A 7 -11.97 35.65 36.85
CA SER A 7 -10.61 35.10 36.88
C SER A 7 -10.55 33.68 36.34
N GLU A 8 -11.54 32.83 36.66
CA GLU A 8 -11.64 31.46 36.17
C GLU A 8 -11.90 31.40 34.67
N LYS A 9 -12.80 32.26 34.14
CA LYS A 9 -13.01 32.37 32.68
C LYS A 9 -11.76 32.82 31.92
N ILE A 10 -10.99 33.77 32.49
CA ILE A 10 -9.73 34.22 31.90
C ILE A 10 -8.68 33.09 31.92
N PHE A 11 -8.61 32.33 33.02
CA PHE A 11 -7.72 31.17 33.13
C PHE A 11 -8.09 30.06 32.13
N GLN A 12 -9.37 29.75 31.98
CA GLN A 12 -9.89 28.78 31.01
C GLN A 12 -9.59 29.21 29.57
N ASN A 13 -9.79 30.49 29.23
CA ASN A 13 -9.46 31.02 27.90
C ASN A 13 -7.97 30.94 27.59
N LYS A 14 -7.09 31.23 28.57
CA LYS A 14 -5.64 31.09 28.40
C LYS A 14 -5.24 29.63 28.17
N TYR A 15 -5.84 28.70 28.89
CA TYR A 15 -5.57 27.27 28.72
C TYR A 15 -6.01 26.77 27.34
N PHE A 16 -7.17 27.22 26.86
CA PHE A 16 -7.65 26.91 25.52
C PHE A 16 -6.71 27.44 24.43
N ILE A 17 -6.26 28.69 24.57
CA ILE A 17 -5.28 29.30 23.65
C ILE A 17 -3.98 28.50 23.65
N PHE A 18 -3.47 28.12 24.82
CA PHE A 18 -2.25 27.32 24.94
C PHE A 18 -2.38 25.95 24.26
N ILE A 19 -3.49 25.24 24.47
CA ILE A 19 -3.75 23.95 23.79
C ILE A 19 -3.85 24.14 22.28
N ALA A 20 -4.55 25.17 21.81
CA ALA A 20 -4.67 25.47 20.38
C ALA A 20 -3.31 25.75 19.73
N LEU A 21 -2.43 26.46 20.43
CA LEU A 21 -1.06 26.72 19.99
C LEU A 21 -0.24 25.43 19.92
N ILE A 22 -0.35 24.55 20.92
CA ILE A 22 0.33 23.23 20.87
C ILE A 22 -0.17 22.41 19.67
N ILE A 23 -1.48 22.35 19.45
CA ILE A 23 -2.05 21.59 18.32
C ILE A 23 -1.55 22.15 16.98
N LEU A 24 -1.51 23.48 16.84
CA LEU A 24 -1.04 24.15 15.64
C LEU A 24 0.45 23.89 15.41
N ASP A 25 1.27 24.04 16.46
CA ASP A 25 2.71 23.77 16.43
C ASP A 25 2.98 22.32 16.03
N THR A 26 2.27 21.37 16.67
CA THR A 26 2.38 19.95 16.33
C THR A 26 2.00 19.70 14.87
N TYR A 27 0.94 20.34 14.36
CA TYR A 27 0.50 20.17 12.96
C TYR A 27 1.50 20.74 11.94
N ILE A 28 2.22 21.81 12.28
CA ILE A 28 3.21 22.45 11.40
C ILE A 28 4.54 21.69 11.43
N TYR A 29 5.03 21.31 12.62
CA TYR A 29 6.38 20.80 12.81
C TYR A 29 6.48 19.28 12.83
N PHE A 30 5.42 18.52 13.14
CA PHE A 30 5.47 17.08 12.98
C PHE A 30 5.21 16.69 11.52
N PRO A 31 6.20 16.09 10.83
CA PRO A 31 5.97 15.60 9.48
C PRO A 31 4.88 14.54 9.51
N LYS A 32 3.91 14.66 8.58
CA LYS A 32 2.91 13.60 8.40
C LYS A 32 3.64 12.30 8.03
N PRO A 33 3.31 11.16 8.65
CA PRO A 33 3.92 9.89 8.29
C PRO A 33 3.68 9.63 6.80
N SER A 34 4.75 9.60 6.02
CA SER A 34 4.70 9.38 4.56
C SER A 34 4.75 7.90 4.20
N HIS A 35 5.31 7.07 5.08
CA HIS A 35 5.43 5.61 4.95
C HIS A 35 5.41 4.92 6.32
N GLY A 36 5.21 3.60 6.34
CA GLY A 36 5.32 2.81 7.56
C GLY A 36 6.77 2.70 8.08
N PHE A 37 6.94 2.42 9.37
CA PHE A 37 8.27 2.16 9.94
C PHE A 37 8.89 0.92 9.28
N GLY A 38 10.14 1.03 8.82
CA GLY A 38 10.84 -0.06 8.11
C GLY A 38 10.45 -0.26 6.64
N MET A 39 9.56 0.56 6.07
CA MET A 39 9.18 0.47 4.67
C MET A 39 10.12 1.28 3.76
N SER A 40 10.19 0.89 2.49
CA SER A 40 10.99 1.62 1.49
C SER A 40 10.58 3.10 1.44
N PRO A 41 11.53 4.06 1.32
CA PRO A 41 11.19 5.50 1.30
C PRO A 41 10.22 5.92 0.18
N ASN A 42 10.20 5.17 -0.91
CA ASN A 42 9.32 5.42 -2.06
C ASN A 42 8.00 4.63 -1.99
N TRP A 43 7.84 3.79 -0.97
CA TRP A 43 6.57 3.13 -0.67
C TRP A 43 5.64 4.14 -0.02
N ASN A 44 4.37 4.14 -0.41
CA ASN A 44 3.34 4.89 0.31
C ASN A 44 1.97 4.23 0.13
N TYR A 45 1.06 4.51 1.05
CA TYR A 45 -0.29 3.93 1.03
C TYR A 45 -1.08 4.26 -0.25
N LEU A 46 -0.88 5.44 -0.84
CA LEU A 46 -1.59 5.84 -2.07
C LEU A 46 -1.20 4.95 -3.26
N MET A 47 0.06 4.51 -3.31
CA MET A 47 0.55 3.54 -4.29
C MET A 47 -0.18 2.20 -4.17
N GLU A 48 -0.31 1.67 -2.96
CA GLU A 48 -1.02 0.40 -2.67
C GLU A 48 -2.51 0.52 -3.01
N LYS A 49 -3.14 1.63 -2.60
CA LYS A 49 -4.55 1.91 -2.93
C LYS A 49 -4.78 1.96 -4.44
N LYS A 50 -3.89 2.63 -5.17
CA LYS A 50 -3.95 2.71 -6.64
C LYS A 50 -3.76 1.34 -7.30
N ALA A 51 -2.80 0.54 -6.82
CA ALA A 51 -2.60 -0.82 -7.31
C ALA A 51 -3.83 -1.69 -7.08
N TYR A 52 -4.41 -1.61 -5.89
CA TYR A 52 -5.67 -2.26 -5.53
C TYR A 52 -6.82 -1.90 -6.49
N GLU A 53 -7.04 -0.61 -6.74
CA GLU A 53 -8.12 -0.14 -7.63
C GLU A 53 -7.91 -0.63 -9.07
N ILE A 54 -6.67 -0.61 -9.56
CA ILE A 54 -6.31 -1.14 -10.88
C ILE A 54 -6.62 -2.64 -10.94
N ILE A 55 -6.13 -3.44 -10.00
CA ILE A 55 -6.33 -4.90 -9.97
C ILE A 55 -7.82 -5.24 -9.96
N LYS A 56 -8.60 -4.58 -9.09
CA LYS A 56 -10.05 -4.76 -9.00
C LYS A 56 -10.75 -4.46 -10.33
N SER A 57 -10.35 -3.40 -11.02
CA SER A 57 -10.94 -3.02 -12.32
C SER A 57 -10.68 -4.01 -13.46
N GLN A 58 -9.64 -4.84 -13.38
CA GLN A 58 -9.33 -5.79 -14.46
C GLN A 58 -10.24 -7.03 -14.46
N ASN A 59 -10.96 -7.29 -13.35
CA ASN A 59 -11.88 -8.42 -13.19
C ASN A 59 -11.29 -9.78 -13.64
N LEU A 60 -9.99 -9.99 -13.41
CA LEU A 60 -9.32 -11.25 -13.72
C LEU A 60 -9.68 -12.34 -12.71
N LYS A 61 -9.52 -13.59 -13.12
CA LYS A 61 -9.62 -14.78 -12.25
C LYS A 61 -8.25 -15.47 -12.20
N ASN A 62 -8.03 -16.30 -11.18
CA ASN A 62 -6.81 -17.11 -11.01
C ASN A 62 -5.53 -16.27 -11.06
N TYR A 63 -5.46 -15.25 -10.20
CA TYR A 63 -4.31 -14.38 -10.09
C TYR A 63 -3.79 -14.30 -8.65
N ASN A 64 -2.50 -14.02 -8.48
CA ASN A 64 -1.95 -13.56 -7.21
C ASN A 64 -1.25 -12.21 -7.35
N ILE A 65 -0.75 -11.69 -6.23
CA ILE A 65 -0.11 -10.39 -6.12
C ILE A 65 1.19 -10.55 -5.31
N VAL A 66 2.27 -9.94 -5.82
CA VAL A 66 3.60 -9.98 -5.21
C VAL A 66 4.17 -8.57 -5.12
N ASN A 67 4.74 -8.23 -3.96
CA ASN A 67 5.33 -6.92 -3.71
C ASN A 67 6.74 -7.07 -3.10
N PRO A 68 7.77 -7.34 -3.91
CA PRO A 68 9.14 -7.52 -3.43
C PRO A 68 9.76 -6.27 -2.80
N ILE A 69 9.05 -5.15 -2.70
CA ILE A 69 9.57 -3.90 -2.10
C ILE A 69 9.70 -4.03 -0.58
N TYR A 70 8.79 -4.74 0.08
CA TYR A 70 8.82 -4.91 1.54
C TYR A 70 8.15 -6.22 2.01
N ASP A 71 7.03 -6.65 1.39
CA ASP A 71 6.39 -7.93 1.66
C ASP A 71 6.06 -8.69 0.37
N ASN A 72 6.73 -9.82 0.12
CA ASN A 72 6.46 -10.62 -1.08
C ASN A 72 4.97 -11.01 -1.21
N LEU A 73 4.24 -11.01 -0.10
CA LEU A 73 2.83 -11.38 -0.02
C LEU A 73 1.84 -10.27 -0.39
N SER A 74 2.22 -8.98 -0.46
CA SER A 74 1.30 -7.87 -0.77
C SER A 74 0.07 -7.79 0.16
N MET A 75 0.28 -7.88 1.47
CA MET A 75 -0.80 -8.05 2.44
C MET A 75 -1.80 -6.88 2.44
N VAL A 76 -1.32 -5.65 2.21
CA VAL A 76 -2.18 -4.45 2.19
C VAL A 76 -3.22 -4.54 1.07
N ILE A 77 -2.80 -4.87 -0.15
CA ILE A 77 -3.71 -5.00 -1.29
C ILE A 77 -4.65 -6.19 -1.09
N LYS A 78 -4.11 -7.35 -0.66
CA LYS A 78 -4.91 -8.55 -0.39
C LYS A 78 -5.98 -8.29 0.66
N PHE A 79 -5.67 -7.53 1.71
CA PHE A 79 -6.63 -7.12 2.72
C PHE A 79 -7.78 -6.31 2.12
N HIS A 80 -7.48 -5.31 1.29
CA HIS A 80 -8.50 -4.48 0.63
C HIS A 80 -9.37 -5.30 -0.34
N LEU A 81 -8.77 -6.22 -1.12
CA LEU A 81 -9.51 -7.13 -2.00
C LEU A 81 -10.44 -8.05 -1.21
N LYS A 82 -9.95 -8.64 -0.11
CA LYS A 82 -10.76 -9.49 0.78
C LYS A 82 -11.92 -8.72 1.40
N LYS A 83 -11.67 -7.49 1.87
CA LYS A 83 -12.70 -6.61 2.44
C LYS A 83 -13.82 -6.35 1.42
N ASP A 84 -13.47 -6.19 0.15
CA ASP A 84 -14.42 -5.91 -0.93
C ASP A 84 -15.00 -7.20 -1.57
N GLY A 85 -14.81 -8.35 -0.93
CA GLY A 85 -15.42 -9.63 -1.32
C GLY A 85 -14.72 -10.36 -2.47
N VAL A 86 -13.55 -9.88 -2.91
CA VAL A 86 -12.77 -10.54 -3.95
C VAL A 86 -12.15 -11.82 -3.38
N LYS A 87 -12.46 -12.95 -4.00
CA LYS A 87 -11.94 -14.28 -3.62
C LYS A 87 -10.72 -14.61 -4.46
N ILE A 88 -9.56 -14.63 -3.83
CA ILE A 88 -8.28 -15.05 -4.41
C ILE A 88 -7.73 -16.18 -3.53
N ASN A 89 -7.08 -17.17 -4.13
CA ASN A 89 -6.28 -18.11 -3.37
C ASN A 89 -4.96 -17.43 -3.01
N TYR A 90 -4.87 -16.94 -1.77
CA TYR A 90 -3.76 -16.10 -1.34
C TYR A 90 -2.44 -16.84 -1.17
N ASP A 91 -2.50 -18.16 -0.94
CA ASP A 91 -1.35 -19.01 -0.62
C ASP A 91 -0.85 -19.81 -1.84
N ASP A 92 -1.73 -20.05 -2.81
CA ASP A 92 -1.36 -20.73 -4.04
C ASP A 92 -0.85 -19.73 -5.07
N TYR A 93 0.47 -19.70 -5.29
CA TYR A 93 1.10 -18.96 -6.38
C TYR A 93 1.38 -19.84 -7.61
N TYR A 94 1.41 -21.16 -7.41
CA TYR A 94 1.82 -22.11 -8.43
C TYR A 94 0.73 -22.34 -9.48
N HIS A 95 -0.53 -22.45 -9.09
CA HIS A 95 -1.62 -22.76 -10.02
C HIS A 95 -2.29 -21.53 -10.66
N ASN A 96 -1.83 -20.31 -10.36
CA ASN A 96 -2.40 -19.11 -10.97
C ASN A 96 -2.00 -18.95 -12.44
N ASP A 97 -2.93 -18.43 -13.22
CA ASP A 97 -2.72 -18.08 -14.63
C ASP A 97 -2.06 -16.71 -14.76
N TYR A 98 -2.27 -15.82 -13.78
CA TYR A 98 -1.77 -14.45 -13.77
C TYR A 98 -1.03 -14.08 -12.48
N LEU A 99 -0.07 -13.17 -12.59
CA LEU A 99 0.65 -12.62 -11.43
C LEU A 99 0.80 -11.11 -11.58
N TYR A 100 0.27 -10.39 -10.60
CA TYR A 100 0.56 -8.97 -10.44
C TYR A 100 1.84 -8.81 -9.64
N VAL A 101 2.77 -7.99 -10.12
CA VAL A 101 4.02 -7.70 -9.42
C VAL A 101 4.23 -6.20 -9.31
N ILE A 102 4.50 -5.72 -8.09
CA ILE A 102 4.84 -4.33 -7.83
C ILE A 102 6.35 -4.19 -7.73
N SER A 103 6.97 -3.47 -8.66
CA SER A 103 8.42 -3.33 -8.69
C SER A 103 8.86 -2.09 -9.47
N LYS A 104 10.15 -1.76 -9.37
CA LYS A 104 10.77 -0.71 -10.19
C LYS A 104 10.80 -1.14 -11.66
N THR A 105 11.20 -2.39 -11.91
CA THR A 105 11.44 -2.96 -13.24
C THR A 105 10.65 -4.26 -13.45
N PRO A 106 10.31 -4.64 -14.68
CA PRO A 106 9.62 -5.92 -14.94
C PRO A 106 10.53 -7.14 -14.76
N ASN A 107 11.86 -6.97 -14.78
CA ASN A 107 12.82 -8.06 -14.62
C ASN A 107 13.05 -8.40 -13.13
N VAL A 108 12.12 -9.14 -12.53
CA VAL A 108 12.11 -9.50 -11.09
C VAL A 108 12.19 -11.00 -10.84
N PHE A 109 12.04 -11.83 -11.88
CA PHE A 109 11.96 -13.29 -11.75
C PHE A 109 13.31 -13.97 -11.49
N ASN A 110 14.41 -13.21 -11.50
CA ASN A 110 15.72 -13.67 -11.04
C ASN A 110 15.82 -13.71 -9.50
N ASN A 111 14.81 -13.22 -8.79
CA ASN A 111 14.73 -13.26 -7.34
C ASN A 111 14.36 -14.68 -6.85
N SER A 112 15.02 -15.15 -5.78
CA SER A 112 14.77 -16.46 -5.17
C SER A 112 13.43 -16.58 -4.42
N ALA A 113 12.65 -15.50 -4.32
CA ALA A 113 11.32 -15.51 -3.74
C ALA A 113 10.43 -16.57 -4.41
N TYR A 114 9.83 -17.43 -3.59
CA TYR A 114 9.00 -18.55 -4.04
C TYR A 114 7.89 -18.10 -5.00
N GLU A 115 7.23 -16.99 -4.69
CA GLU A 115 6.11 -16.45 -5.46
C GLU A 115 6.50 -16.04 -6.89
N LEU A 116 7.75 -15.62 -7.08
CA LEU A 116 8.29 -15.22 -8.38
C LEU A 116 8.86 -16.43 -9.12
N ASN A 117 9.70 -17.22 -8.45
CA ASN A 117 10.37 -18.37 -9.05
C ASN A 117 9.37 -19.42 -9.57
N THR A 118 8.31 -19.70 -8.81
CA THR A 118 7.25 -20.63 -9.21
C THR A 118 6.41 -20.13 -10.39
N PHE A 119 6.53 -18.86 -10.77
CA PHE A 119 5.78 -18.25 -11.86
C PHE A 119 6.56 -18.20 -13.19
N VAL A 120 7.71 -18.85 -13.27
CA VAL A 120 8.47 -19.04 -14.52
C VAL A 120 8.03 -20.36 -15.19
N PRO A 121 7.86 -20.42 -16.52
CA PRO A 121 7.97 -19.33 -17.49
C PRO A 121 6.72 -18.43 -17.54
N ASN A 122 6.93 -17.15 -17.85
CA ASN A 122 5.86 -16.15 -17.96
C ASN A 122 6.10 -15.13 -19.08
N LYS A 123 5.06 -14.35 -19.37
CA LYS A 123 5.07 -13.24 -20.32
C LYS A 123 4.46 -11.99 -19.68
N LEU A 124 5.13 -10.85 -19.81
CA LEU A 124 4.55 -9.56 -19.45
C LEU A 124 3.39 -9.22 -20.40
N ILE A 125 2.24 -8.87 -19.84
CA ILE A 125 1.02 -8.52 -20.60
C ILE A 125 0.73 -7.03 -20.53
N LYS A 126 0.86 -6.43 -19.34
CA LYS A 126 0.48 -5.03 -19.11
C LYS A 126 1.25 -4.42 -17.96
N SER A 127 1.35 -3.09 -17.95
CA SER A 127 1.99 -2.32 -16.89
C SER A 127 1.24 -1.03 -16.60
N TRP A 128 1.31 -0.56 -15.36
CA TRP A 128 0.75 0.72 -14.92
C TRP A 128 1.71 1.43 -13.98
N LYS A 129 1.91 2.73 -14.21
CA LYS A 129 2.68 3.58 -13.29
C LYS A 129 1.90 3.77 -11.99
N LEU A 130 2.47 3.40 -10.85
CA LEU A 130 1.86 3.64 -9.55
C LEU A 130 2.31 4.99 -9.00
N ASN A 131 3.63 5.22 -8.95
CA ASN A 131 4.27 6.49 -8.60
C ASN A 131 5.53 6.72 -9.45
N GLU A 132 6.40 7.67 -9.08
CA GLU A 132 7.62 7.98 -9.84
C GLU A 132 8.67 6.86 -9.87
N VAL A 133 8.57 5.87 -8.97
CA VAL A 133 9.59 4.83 -8.79
C VAL A 133 9.06 3.43 -9.11
N TYR A 134 7.79 3.17 -8.80
CA TYR A 134 7.19 1.84 -8.83
C TYR A 134 6.06 1.75 -9.85
N ASN A 135 5.99 0.57 -10.45
CA ASN A 135 4.97 0.18 -11.41
C ASN A 135 4.30 -1.10 -10.94
N LEU A 136 3.06 -1.29 -11.37
CA LEU A 136 2.34 -2.55 -11.32
C LEU A 136 2.51 -3.24 -12.65
N TYR A 137 2.99 -4.47 -12.66
CA TYR A 137 3.14 -5.31 -13.84
C TYR A 137 2.18 -6.49 -13.75
N LEU A 138 1.57 -6.88 -14.87
CA LEU A 138 0.75 -8.07 -14.99
C LEU A 138 1.45 -9.06 -15.90
N PHE A 139 1.77 -10.23 -15.34
CA PHE A 139 2.34 -11.36 -16.06
C PHE A 139 1.29 -12.45 -16.26
N LYS A 140 1.41 -13.18 -17.37
CA LYS A 140 0.66 -14.40 -17.64
C LYS A 140 1.62 -15.57 -17.68
N ARG A 141 1.26 -16.67 -17.03
CA ARG A 141 2.01 -17.92 -17.08
C ARG A 141 2.01 -18.48 -18.50
N ILE A 142 3.18 -18.93 -18.96
CA ILE A 142 3.29 -19.69 -20.22
C ILE A 142 3.16 -21.16 -19.84
N LYS A 143 2.06 -21.81 -20.23
CA LYS A 143 1.94 -23.27 -20.09
C LYS A 143 2.71 -23.87 -21.27
N SER A 144 3.79 -24.59 -20.98
CA SER A 144 4.43 -25.44 -21.97
C SER A 144 3.44 -26.55 -22.32
N PHE A 145 3.09 -26.66 -23.60
CA PHE A 145 2.33 -27.79 -24.16
C PHE A 145 3.21 -29.02 -24.26
#